data_AF-Q8WT04-F1
#
_entry.id   AF-Q8WT04-F1
#
_cell.length_a   1.000
_cell.length_b   1.000
_cell.length_c   1.000
_cell.angle_alpha   90.00
_cell.angle_beta   90.00
_cell.angle_gamma   90.00
#
_symmetry.space_group_name_H-M   'P 1'
#
loop_
_entity.id
_entity.type
_entity.pdbx_description
1 polymer ?
#
loop_
_entity_poly.entity_id
_entity_poly.type
_entity_poly.pdbx_seq_one_letter_code
_entity_poly.pdbx_strand_id
1 'polypeptide(L)'
;MNAKTKFDLYQHVTDRIIASIEAGTPAWRKPWTGEAATMQMPLRSNGEAYRGINVVMLWLTAAEKGYRSAYWFTYRQAKELG
;
A
#
# COMPACT_ATOMS: atom_id res chain seq x y z
N MET A 1 14.17 26.97 -19.90
CA MET A 1 14.77 25.66 -19.59
C MET A 1 13.95 25.01 -18.48
N ASN A 2 12.95 24.17 -18.80
CA ASN A 2 12.15 23.48 -17.78
C ASN A 2 12.69 22.07 -17.61
N ALA A 3 13.50 21.85 -16.56
CA ALA A 3 13.80 20.51 -16.11
C ALA A 3 12.48 19.84 -15.72
N LYS A 4 12.10 18.75 -16.38
CA LYS A 4 10.99 17.90 -15.92
C LYS A 4 11.31 17.47 -14.50
N THR A 5 10.62 18.03 -13.51
CA THR A 5 10.81 17.68 -12.10
C THR A 5 10.59 16.18 -11.97
N LYS A 6 11.67 15.46 -11.67
CA LYS A 6 11.64 14.01 -11.54
C LYS A 6 10.74 13.70 -10.34
N PHE A 7 9.71 12.89 -10.54
CA PHE A 7 8.84 12.48 -9.45
C PHE A 7 9.68 11.82 -8.35
N ASP A 8 9.72 12.44 -7.18
CA ASP A 8 10.44 11.89 -6.03
C ASP A 8 9.56 10.88 -5.31
N LEU A 9 9.85 9.61 -5.57
CA LEU A 9 9.15 8.49 -4.97
C LEU A 9 9.30 8.47 -3.44
N TYR A 10 10.45 8.85 -2.90
CA TYR A 10 10.69 8.81 -1.46
C TYR A 10 9.89 9.89 -0.74
N GLN A 11 9.88 11.09 -1.30
CA GLN A 11 9.08 12.19 -0.75
C GLN A 11 7.60 11.82 -0.79
N HIS A 12 7.10 11.31 -1.92
CA HIS A 12 5.71 10.90 -2.06
C HIS A 12 5.30 9.82 -1.04
N VAL A 13 6.13 8.81 -0.83
CA VAL A 13 5.87 7.77 0.18
C VAL A 13 5.83 8.37 1.59
N THR A 14 6.78 9.25 1.90
CA THR A 14 6.86 9.93 3.21
C THR A 14 5.63 10.78 3.47
N ASP A 15 5.19 11.57 2.49
CA ASP A 15 4.00 12.43 2.62
C ASP A 15 2.73 11.60 2.86
N ARG A 16 2.59 10.46 2.17
CA ARG A 16 1.44 9.55 2.40
C ARG A 16 1.44 8.94 3.80
N ILE A 17 2.62 8.64 4.34
CA ILE A 17 2.77 8.15 5.71
C ILE A 17 2.38 9.24 6.71
N ILE A 18 2.86 10.47 6.52
CA ILE A 18 2.53 11.62 7.37
C ILE A 18 1.02 11.87 7.35
N ALA A 19 0.42 11.96 6.16
CA ALA A 19 -1.02 12.18 6.01
C ALA A 19 -1.87 11.11 6.72
N SER A 20 -1.45 9.84 6.68
CA SER A 20 -2.13 8.75 7.39
C SER A 20 -2.01 8.88 8.92
N ILE A 21 -0.88 9.38 9.42
CA ILE A 21 -0.68 9.67 10.84
C ILE A 21 -1.58 10.83 11.27
N GLU A 22 -1.59 11.92 10.50
CA GLU A 22 -2.40 13.12 10.77
C GLU A 22 -3.91 12.81 10.73
N ALA A 23 -4.35 11.92 9.84
CA ALA A 23 -5.72 11.43 9.78
C ALA A 23 -6.11 10.52 10.96
N GLY A 24 -5.21 10.27 11.92
CA GLY A 24 -5.48 9.45 13.10
C GLY A 24 -5.70 7.96 12.81
N THR A 25 -5.42 7.52 11.59
CA THR A 25 -5.62 6.13 11.12
C THR A 25 -4.35 5.56 10.52
N PRO A 26 -3.25 5.40 11.31
CA PRO A 26 -2.02 4.85 10.78
C PRO A 26 -2.26 3.40 10.37
N ALA A 27 -1.93 3.04 9.13
CA ALA A 27 -2.17 1.71 8.58
C ALA A 27 -1.53 0.58 9.42
N TRP A 28 -0.43 0.86 10.12
CA TRP A 28 0.26 -0.10 11.01
C TRP A 28 -0.25 -0.11 12.45
N ARG A 29 -1.18 0.78 12.85
CA ARG A 29 -1.69 0.89 14.23
C ARG A 29 -2.95 0.08 14.53
N LYS A 30 -3.44 -0.76 13.60
CA LYS A 30 -4.66 -1.55 13.84
C LYS A 30 -4.49 -3.04 13.50
N PRO A 31 -3.75 -3.82 14.31
CA PRO A 31 -3.15 -5.01 13.73
C PRO A 31 -3.54 -6.36 14.37
N TRP A 32 -4.39 -6.47 15.42
CA TRP A 32 -4.68 -7.82 15.97
C TRP A 32 -5.88 -8.03 16.92
N THR A 33 -6.74 -7.05 17.25
CA THR A 33 -7.91 -7.34 18.10
C THR A 33 -9.16 -6.56 17.70
N GLY A 34 -10.27 -7.31 17.55
CA GLY A 34 -11.59 -6.82 17.18
C GLY A 34 -11.95 -7.09 15.71
N GLU A 35 -13.25 -7.10 15.39
CA GLU A 35 -13.90 -7.49 14.11
C GLU A 35 -13.28 -6.93 12.81
N ALA A 36 -12.31 -6.01 12.92
CA ALA A 36 -11.41 -5.54 11.89
C ALA A 36 -10.26 -6.53 11.58
N ALA A 37 -10.57 -7.81 11.38
CA ALA A 37 -9.70 -8.81 10.74
C ALA A 37 -9.49 -8.52 9.23
N THR A 38 -9.45 -7.24 8.85
CA THR A 38 -9.58 -6.76 7.47
C THR A 38 -8.25 -6.41 6.80
N MET A 39 -7.16 -6.22 7.56
CA MET A 39 -5.83 -5.97 6.99
C MET A 39 -5.02 -7.26 6.91
N GLN A 40 -5.24 -8.03 5.84
CA GLN A 40 -4.46 -9.23 5.59
C GLN A 40 -3.05 -8.87 5.11
N MET A 41 -2.09 -9.77 5.34
CA MET A 41 -0.76 -9.63 4.77
C MET A 41 -0.88 -9.57 3.25
N PRO A 42 -0.39 -8.50 2.57
CA PRO A 42 -0.52 -8.41 1.13
C PRO A 42 0.27 -9.55 0.47
N LEU A 43 -0.38 -10.27 -0.43
CA LEU A 43 0.17 -11.36 -1.20
C LEU A 43 0.24 -10.96 -2.67
N ARG A 44 1.27 -11.44 -3.37
CA ARG A 44 1.33 -11.43 -4.83
C ARG A 44 0.28 -12.40 -5.38
N SER A 45 -0.01 -12.31 -6.67
CA SER A 45 -0.93 -13.24 -7.36
C SER A 45 -0.54 -14.73 -7.22
N ASN A 46 0.73 -15.03 -6.96
CA ASN A 46 1.23 -16.39 -6.72
C ASN A 46 1.21 -16.81 -5.23
N GLY A 47 0.68 -15.98 -4.33
CA GLY A 47 0.61 -16.24 -2.89
C GLY A 47 1.85 -15.84 -2.08
N GLU A 48 2.91 -15.32 -2.70
CA GLU A 48 4.09 -14.85 -1.97
C GLU A 48 3.82 -13.52 -1.26
N ALA A 49 4.18 -13.42 0.02
CA ALA A 49 3.97 -12.20 0.80
C ALA A 49 4.88 -11.05 0.36
N TYR A 50 4.32 -9.83 0.28
CA TYR A 50 5.11 -8.61 0.10
C TYR A 50 5.97 -8.32 1.35
N ARG A 51 7.05 -7.55 1.18
CA ARG A 51 7.98 -7.22 2.27
C ARG A 51 8.34 -5.74 2.28
N GLY A 52 8.76 -5.25 3.45
CA GLY A 52 9.22 -3.87 3.64
C GLY A 52 8.13 -2.84 3.38
N ILE A 53 8.52 -1.70 2.83
CA ILE A 53 7.64 -0.52 2.65
C ILE A 53 6.41 -0.80 1.78
N ASN A 54 6.49 -1.78 0.88
CA ASN A 54 5.36 -2.18 0.04
C ASN A 54 4.17 -2.68 0.87
N VAL A 55 4.41 -3.31 2.03
CA VAL A 55 3.32 -3.77 2.91
C VAL A 55 2.50 -2.58 3.41
N VAL A 56 3.19 -1.54 3.92
CA VAL A 56 2.56 -0.31 4.42
C VAL A 56 1.82 0.41 3.29
N MET A 57 2.46 0.54 2.12
CA MET A 57 1.85 1.22 0.97
C MET A 57 0.59 0.51 0.45
N LEU A 58 0.59 -0.83 0.41
CA LEU A 58 -0.57 -1.60 -0.01
C LEU A 58 -1.69 -1.54 1.03
N TRP A 59 -1.37 -1.53 2.33
CA TRP A 59 -2.37 -1.29 3.37
C TRP A 59 -2.98 0.10 3.30
N LEU A 60 -2.17 1.15 3.16
CA LEU A 60 -2.67 2.52 2.97
C LEU A 60 -3.61 2.59 1.76
N THR A 61 -3.22 1.96 0.65
CA THR A 61 -4.03 1.92 -0.56
C THR A 61 -5.33 1.14 -0.36
N ALA A 62 -5.30 0.00 0.33
CA ALA A 62 -6.51 -0.77 0.66
C ALA A 62 -7.46 0.02 1.54
N ALA A 63 -6.96 0.71 2.56
CA ALA A 63 -7.77 1.55 3.43
C ALA A 63 -8.42 2.71 2.65
N GLU A 64 -7.63 3.39 1.81
CA GLU A 64 -8.10 4.54 1.03
C GLU A 64 -9.16 4.14 -0.01
N LYS A 65 -8.98 2.98 -0.68
CA LYS A 65 -9.88 2.51 -1.74
C LYS A 65 -10.95 1.53 -1.27
N GLY A 66 -10.93 1.13 0.01
CA GLY A 66 -11.87 0.15 0.57
C GLY A 66 -11.65 -1.28 0.06
N TYR A 67 -10.45 -1.64 -0.38
CA TYR A 67 -10.15 -2.99 -0.86
C TYR A 67 -10.05 -3.98 0.29
N ARG A 68 -10.60 -5.19 0.07
CA ARG A 68 -10.66 -6.26 1.07
C ARG A 68 -9.81 -7.48 0.73
N SER A 69 -9.37 -7.60 -0.52
CA SER A 69 -8.53 -8.71 -0.97
C SER A 69 -7.09 -8.54 -0.48
N ALA A 70 -6.47 -9.64 -0.05
CA ALA A 70 -5.03 -9.69 0.22
C ALA A 70 -4.19 -9.73 -1.06
N TYR A 71 -4.77 -10.09 -2.20
CA TYR A 71 -4.01 -10.35 -3.43
C TYR A 71 -3.82 -9.09 -4.27
N TRP A 72 -2.57 -8.85 -4.66
CA TRP A 72 -2.15 -7.72 -5.46
C TRP A 72 -1.31 -8.16 -6.65
N PHE A 73 -1.62 -7.59 -7.81
CA PHE A 73 -0.77 -7.72 -8.99
C PHE A 73 0.35 -6.68 -8.96
N THR A 74 1.54 -7.11 -9.35
CA THR A 74 2.57 -6.16 -9.77
C THR A 74 2.24 -5.61 -11.15
N TYR A 75 2.77 -4.43 -11.48
CA TYR A 75 2.59 -3.83 -12.80
C TYR A 75 2.97 -4.78 -13.94
N ARG A 76 4.09 -5.51 -13.82
CA ARG A 76 4.53 -6.46 -14.84
C ARG A 76 3.52 -7.59 -15.05
N GLN A 77 3.03 -8.18 -13.97
CA GLN A 77 2.04 -9.26 -14.04
C GLN A 77 0.70 -8.79 -14.62
N ALA A 78 0.26 -7.58 -14.27
CA ALA A 78 -0.93 -7.00 -14.88
C ALA A 78 -0.73 -6.80 -16.39
N LYS A 79 0.43 -6.25 -16.80
CA LYS A 79 0.77 -6.05 -18.21
C LYS A 79 0.88 -7.35 -19.00
N GLU A 80 1.33 -8.44 -18.38
CA GLU A 80 1.36 -9.77 -19.02
C GLU A 80 -0.04 -10.34 -19.27
N LEU A 81 -1.06 -9.88 -18.52
CA LEU A 81 -2.43 -10.35 -18.62
C LEU A 81 -3.34 -9.48 -19.50
N GLY A 82 -2.93 -8.24 -19.85
CA GLY A 82 -3.67 -7.37 -20.79
C GLY A 82 -3.67 -5.90 -20.38
#